data_AF-A0A958YWN9-F1
#
_entry.id   AF-A0A958YWN9-F1
#
_cell.length_a   1.000
_cell.length_b   1.000
_cell.length_c   1.000
_cell.angle_alpha   90.00
_cell.angle_beta   90.00
_cell.angle_gamma   90.00
#
_symmetry.space_group_name_H-M   'P 1'
#
loop_
_entity.id
_entity.type
_entity.pdbx_description
1 polymer ?
#
loop_
_entity_poly.entity_id
_entity_poly.type
_entity_poly.pdbx_seq_one_letter_code
_entity_poly.pdbx_strand_id
1 'polypeptide(L)'
;HYDGEKERYFVKRFMIENPNKEELIITEHAKSHLEIVATDYRPIAEIIFSKRDIENLTVNFEEFIAIKGIKAIGNQLSKEKIKQVNLLDPLPYESPHEEEIEVIDEEEIVNETPSKNEPEDDDSITEEDGQTSLF
;
A
#
# COMPACT_ATOMS: atom_id res chain seq x y z
N HIS A 1 -3.90 -10.53 -13.01
CA HIS A 1 -2.87 -10.87 -14.02
C HIS A 1 -2.22 -12.19 -13.62
N TYR A 2 -1.64 -12.91 -14.57
CA TYR A 2 -0.76 -14.05 -14.30
C TYR A 2 0.69 -13.56 -14.28
N ASP A 3 1.44 -13.90 -13.24
CA ASP A 3 2.88 -13.69 -13.18
C ASP A 3 3.60 -14.97 -13.58
N GLY A 4 4.38 -14.88 -14.65
CA GLY A 4 5.02 -16.03 -15.29
C GLY A 4 6.30 -16.51 -14.61
N GLU A 5 6.90 -15.72 -13.72
CA GLU A 5 8.08 -16.10 -12.93
C GLU A 5 7.66 -16.91 -11.69
N LYS A 6 6.59 -16.47 -11.02
CA LYS A 6 6.03 -17.13 -9.82
C LYS A 6 5.01 -18.22 -10.14
N GLU A 7 4.56 -18.28 -11.39
CA GLU A 7 3.51 -19.16 -11.93
C GLU A 7 2.20 -19.08 -11.14
N ARG A 8 1.74 -17.84 -10.85
CA ARG A 8 0.56 -17.56 -10.01
C ARG A 8 -0.22 -16.35 -10.49
N TYR A 9 -1.48 -16.28 -10.09
CA TYR A 9 -2.36 -15.15 -10.32
C TYR A 9 -2.28 -14.12 -9.19
N PHE A 10 -2.22 -12.85 -9.56
CA PHE A 10 -2.19 -11.71 -8.65
C PHE A 10 -3.23 -10.65 -9.03
N VAL A 11 -3.87 -10.05 -8.03
CA VAL A 11 -4.66 -8.82 -8.16
C VAL A 11 -3.78 -7.64 -7.79
N LYS A 12 -3.79 -6.57 -8.58
CA LYS A 12 -3.11 -5.30 -8.27
C LYS A 12 -4.13 -4.16 -8.37
N ARG A 13 -4.31 -3.42 -7.28
CA ARG A 13 -5.11 -2.18 -7.22
C ARG A 13 -4.15 -1.03 -6.94
N PHE A 14 -4.11 -0.03 -7.80
CA PHE A 14 -3.14 1.08 -7.74
C PHE A 14 -3.75 2.35 -8.35
N MET A 15 -3.20 3.51 -8.00
CA MET A 15 -3.53 4.79 -8.63
C MET A 15 -2.49 5.11 -9.72
N ILE A 16 -2.92 5.81 -10.77
CA ILE A 16 -2.02 6.33 -11.80
C ILE A 16 -1.48 7.67 -11.34
N GLU A 17 -0.22 7.72 -10.92
CA GLU A 17 0.44 8.94 -10.43
C GLU A 17 0.75 9.93 -11.56
N ASN A 18 1.19 9.42 -12.72
CA ASN A 18 1.66 10.22 -13.85
C ASN A 18 1.02 9.73 -15.16
N PRO A 19 -0.12 10.29 -15.60
CA PRO A 19 -0.85 9.78 -16.79
C PRO A 19 -0.09 9.97 -18.11
N ASN A 20 0.91 10.88 -18.14
CA ASN A 20 1.74 11.15 -19.33
C ASN A 20 2.98 10.25 -19.43
N LYS A 21 3.16 9.30 -18.50
CA LYS A 21 4.36 8.46 -18.40
C LYS A 21 3.97 7.00 -18.54
N GLU A 22 4.60 6.30 -19.49
CA GLU A 22 4.45 4.86 -19.63
C GLU A 22 5.16 4.14 -18.48
N GLU A 23 4.43 3.27 -17.77
CA GLU A 23 4.97 2.45 -16.67
C GLU A 23 4.49 1.00 -16.78
N LEU A 24 5.41 0.06 -16.54
CA LEU A 24 5.12 -1.38 -16.51
C LEU A 24 4.37 -1.75 -15.24
N ILE A 25 3.14 -2.25 -15.43
CA ILE A 25 2.24 -2.67 -14.34
C ILE A 25 2.28 -4.18 -14.05
N ILE A 26 3.03 -4.97 -14.83
CA ILE A 26 3.29 -6.40 -14.58
C ILE A 26 4.76 -6.72 -14.92
N THR A 27 5.21 -7.92 -14.58
CA THR A 27 6.57 -8.40 -14.91
C THR A 27 6.73 -8.63 -16.42
N GLU A 28 7.94 -8.38 -16.94
CA GLU A 28 8.30 -8.57 -18.36
C GLU A 28 8.52 -10.04 -18.76
N HIS A 29 8.32 -11.00 -17.84
CA HIS A 29 8.53 -12.41 -18.12
C HIS A 29 7.61 -12.88 -19.25
N ALA A 30 8.13 -13.65 -20.22
CA ALA A 30 7.42 -13.97 -21.48
C ALA A 30 6.09 -14.74 -21.33
N LYS A 31 5.80 -15.31 -20.14
CA LYS A 31 4.50 -15.92 -19.80
C LYS A 31 3.56 -14.98 -19.03
N SER A 32 4.02 -13.84 -18.54
CA SER A 32 3.19 -12.89 -17.77
C SER A 32 2.18 -12.20 -18.69
N HIS A 33 0.93 -12.08 -18.23
CA HIS A 33 -0.15 -11.47 -19.01
C HIS A 33 -1.25 -10.91 -18.11
N LEU A 34 -1.94 -9.88 -18.61
CA LEU A 34 -3.17 -9.39 -18.00
C LEU A 34 -4.32 -10.37 -18.27
N GLU A 35 -5.17 -10.56 -17.26
CA GLU A 35 -6.40 -11.36 -17.35
C GLU A 35 -7.60 -10.43 -17.56
N ILE A 36 -7.68 -9.38 -16.73
CA ILE A 36 -8.66 -8.33 -16.84
C ILE A 36 -8.12 -7.03 -16.24
N VAL A 37 -8.75 -5.91 -16.59
CA VAL A 37 -8.55 -4.58 -16.00
C VAL A 37 -9.95 -4.02 -15.71
N ALA A 38 -10.12 -3.43 -14.53
CA ALA A 38 -11.34 -2.73 -14.12
C ALA A 38 -10.95 -1.38 -13.52
N THR A 39 -11.81 -0.38 -13.68
CA THR A 39 -11.58 1.00 -13.20
C THR A 39 -12.64 1.46 -12.20
N ASP A 40 -13.60 0.61 -11.89
CA ASP A 40 -14.66 0.86 -10.90
C ASP A 40 -14.08 1.02 -9.50
N TYR A 41 -14.76 1.80 -8.65
CA TYR A 41 -14.28 2.06 -7.29
C TYR A 41 -14.29 0.79 -6.42
N ARG A 42 -15.32 -0.06 -6.57
CA ARG A 42 -15.54 -1.32 -5.84
C ARG A 42 -15.89 -2.47 -6.81
N PRO A 43 -14.94 -2.94 -7.63
CA PRO A 43 -15.23 -3.95 -8.62
C PRO A 43 -15.37 -5.33 -7.96
N ILE A 44 -16.43 -6.06 -8.34
CA ILE A 44 -16.61 -7.48 -8.01
C ILE A 44 -16.30 -8.31 -9.26
N ALA A 45 -15.65 -9.44 -9.09
CA ALA A 45 -15.48 -10.42 -10.16
C ALA A 45 -15.75 -11.86 -9.71
N GLU A 46 -16.33 -12.66 -10.60
CA GLU A 46 -16.35 -14.12 -10.50
C GLU A 46 -15.14 -14.70 -11.24
N ILE A 47 -14.36 -15.53 -10.55
CA ILE A 47 -13.23 -16.27 -11.08
C ILE A 47 -13.66 -17.71 -11.36
N ILE A 48 -13.72 -18.09 -12.64
CA ILE A 48 -14.02 -19.45 -13.08
C ILE A 48 -12.70 -20.19 -13.31
N PHE A 49 -12.48 -21.31 -12.62
CA PHE A 49 -11.28 -22.13 -12.77
C PHE A 49 -11.39 -23.11 -13.95
N SER A 50 -10.23 -23.55 -14.47
CA SER A 50 -10.16 -24.53 -15.56
C SER A 50 -10.46 -25.97 -15.11
N LYS A 51 -10.24 -26.28 -13.84
CA LYS A 51 -10.59 -27.56 -13.21
C LYS A 51 -12.03 -27.48 -12.71
N ARG A 52 -12.84 -28.51 -12.96
CA ARG A 52 -14.27 -28.55 -12.59
C ARG A 52 -14.48 -28.83 -11.10
N ASP A 53 -13.49 -29.40 -10.44
CA ASP A 53 -13.53 -29.78 -9.02
C ASP A 53 -13.17 -28.61 -8.09
N ILE A 54 -12.97 -27.41 -8.65
CA ILE A 54 -12.72 -26.16 -7.92
C ILE A 54 -13.93 -25.26 -8.15
N GLU A 55 -14.58 -24.84 -7.07
CA GLU A 55 -15.71 -23.92 -7.10
C GLU A 55 -15.29 -22.54 -7.62
N ASN A 56 -16.22 -21.84 -8.29
CA ASN A 56 -16.00 -20.47 -8.72
C ASN A 56 -15.81 -19.56 -7.51
N LEU A 57 -14.85 -18.65 -7.57
CA LEU A 57 -14.57 -17.70 -6.49
C LEU A 57 -15.11 -16.32 -6.85
N THR A 58 -16.07 -15.80 -6.07
CA THR A 58 -16.47 -14.39 -6.17
C THR A 58 -15.57 -13.55 -5.26
N VAL A 59 -15.02 -12.45 -5.78
CA VAL A 59 -14.08 -11.58 -5.07
C VAL A 59 -14.54 -10.13 -5.17
N ASN A 60 -14.70 -9.47 -4.02
CA ASN A 60 -14.73 -8.02 -3.91
C ASN A 60 -13.28 -7.50 -3.87
N PHE A 61 -12.84 -6.77 -4.90
CA PHE A 61 -11.44 -6.32 -4.97
C PHE A 61 -11.09 -5.20 -4.00
N GLU A 62 -12.07 -4.50 -3.43
CA GLU A 62 -11.83 -3.50 -2.39
C GLU A 62 -11.35 -4.16 -1.10
N GLU A 63 -12.09 -5.17 -0.62
CA GLU A 63 -11.79 -5.94 0.59
C GLU A 63 -10.56 -6.84 0.40
N PHE A 64 -10.38 -7.40 -0.80
CA PHE A 64 -9.26 -8.29 -1.11
C PHE A 64 -7.89 -7.59 -1.13
N ILE A 65 -7.84 -6.31 -1.51
CA ILE A 65 -6.58 -5.57 -1.65
C ILE A 65 -6.74 -4.05 -1.48
N ALA A 66 -6.15 -3.52 -0.41
CA ALA A 66 -5.88 -2.09 -0.26
C ALA A 66 -4.96 -1.57 -1.38
N ILE A 67 -5.14 -0.30 -1.78
CA ILE A 67 -4.35 0.35 -2.84
C ILE A 67 -2.84 0.17 -2.58
N LYS A 68 -2.12 -0.26 -3.60
CA LYS A 68 -0.65 -0.43 -3.62
C LYS A 68 -0.03 0.54 -4.63
N GLY A 69 1.26 0.82 -4.47
CA GLY A 69 2.01 1.55 -5.50
C GLY A 69 2.09 0.77 -6.82
N ILE A 70 2.13 1.48 -7.94
CA ILE A 70 2.06 0.92 -9.31
C ILE A 70 3.08 -0.21 -9.58
N LYS A 71 4.28 -0.12 -8.99
CA LYS A 71 5.37 -1.10 -9.10
C LYS A 71 5.23 -2.33 -8.22
N ALA A 72 4.38 -2.32 -7.19
CA ALA A 72 4.21 -3.48 -6.30
C ALA A 72 3.52 -4.64 -7.05
N ILE A 73 3.91 -5.90 -6.82
CA ILE A 73 3.33 -7.04 -7.56
C ILE A 73 1.81 -7.20 -7.36
N GLY A 74 1.30 -6.86 -6.17
CA GLY A 74 -0.10 -7.07 -5.79
C GLY A 74 -0.29 -8.22 -4.78
N ASN A 75 -1.54 -8.59 -4.54
CA ASN A 75 -1.90 -9.69 -3.62
C ASN A 75 -2.16 -10.98 -4.43
N GLN A 76 -1.76 -12.13 -3.89
CA GLN A 76 -1.87 -13.42 -4.59
C GLN A 76 -3.30 -13.93 -4.56
N LEU A 77 -3.91 -14.09 -5.74
CA LEU A 77 -5.28 -14.57 -5.91
C LEU A 77 -5.34 -16.11 -5.84
N SER A 78 -4.59 -16.79 -6.70
CA SER A 78 -4.61 -18.26 -6.80
C SER A 78 -3.37 -18.80 -7.48
N LYS A 79 -3.11 -20.10 -7.32
CA LYS A 79 -2.14 -20.88 -8.11
C LYS A 79 -2.83 -21.66 -9.24
N GLU A 80 -4.15 -21.79 -9.17
CA GLU A 80 -4.94 -22.66 -10.04
C GLU A 80 -5.30 -21.94 -11.33
N LYS A 81 -5.21 -22.65 -12.46
CA LYS A 81 -5.41 -22.07 -13.78
C LYS A 81 -6.82 -21.48 -13.91
N ILE A 82 -6.90 -20.16 -14.07
CA ILE A 82 -8.15 -19.46 -14.36
C ILE A 82 -8.55 -19.79 -15.81
N LYS A 83 -9.85 -20.01 -16.02
CA LYS A 83 -10.46 -20.23 -17.33
C LYS A 83 -11.04 -18.92 -17.87
N GLN A 84 -11.69 -18.15 -17.00
CA GLN A 84 -12.40 -16.93 -17.33
C GLN A 84 -12.56 -16.07 -16.07
N VAL A 85 -12.50 -14.75 -16.24
CA VAL A 85 -12.86 -13.77 -15.21
C VAL A 85 -14.07 -13.00 -15.71
N ASN A 86 -15.17 -13.05 -14.96
CA ASN A 86 -16.36 -12.26 -15.22
C ASN A 86 -16.35 -11.05 -14.30
N LEU A 87 -16.36 -9.82 -14.83
CA LEU A 87 -16.74 -8.66 -14.02
C LEU A 87 -18.24 -8.75 -13.75
N LEU A 88 -18.62 -8.62 -12.48
CA LEU A 88 -20.00 -8.47 -12.06
C LEU A 88 -20.29 -6.99 -11.85
N ASP A 89 -21.56 -6.63 -11.60
CA ASP A 89 -21.93 -5.26 -11.26
C ASP A 89 -21.12 -4.78 -10.03
N PRO A 90 -20.44 -3.61 -10.10
CA PRO A 90 -19.65 -3.10 -8.98
C PRO A 90 -20.55 -2.65 -7.83
N LEU A 91 -20.03 -2.68 -6.60
CA LEU A 91 -20.76 -2.13 -5.46
C LEU A 91 -20.88 -0.60 -5.58
N PRO A 92 -22.00 -0.01 -5.11
CA PRO A 92 -22.16 1.43 -5.08
C PRO A 92 -21.04 2.09 -4.25
N TYR A 93 -20.58 3.24 -4.73
CA TYR A 93 -19.72 4.12 -3.95
C TYR A 93 -20.58 4.84 -2.91
N GLU A 94 -20.31 4.53 -1.64
CA GLU A 94 -20.76 5.34 -0.53
C GLU A 94 -19.66 6.37 -0.26
N SER A 95 -19.99 7.65 -0.44
CA SER A 95 -19.11 8.72 0.00
C SER A 95 -18.98 8.60 1.53
N PRO A 96 -17.77 8.66 2.09
CA PRO A 96 -17.63 8.83 3.53
C PRO A 96 -18.39 10.11 3.87
N HIS A 97 -19.39 10.01 4.75
CA HIS A 97 -19.98 11.22 5.32
C HIS A 97 -18.85 11.94 6.04
N GLU A 98 -18.71 13.23 5.79
CA GLU A 98 -17.93 14.10 6.65
C GLU A 98 -18.65 14.11 8.00
N GLU A 99 -18.23 13.25 8.93
CA GLU A 99 -18.46 13.52 10.34
C GLU A 99 -17.70 14.82 10.61
N GLU A 100 -18.45 15.92 10.77
CA GLU A 100 -17.91 17.19 11.21
C GLU A 100 -17.19 16.95 12.53
N ILE A 101 -15.85 16.91 12.48
CA ILE A 101 -15.02 16.80 13.66
C ILE A 101 -15.20 18.12 14.42
N GLU A 102 -16.10 18.13 15.40
CA GLU A 102 -16.20 19.24 16.35
C GLU A 102 -14.82 19.45 16.96
N VAL A 103 -14.20 20.57 16.62
CA VAL A 103 -12.93 20.99 17.21
C VAL A 103 -13.22 21.35 18.65
N ILE A 104 -12.94 20.42 19.57
CA ILE A 104 -12.91 20.72 20.99
C ILE A 104 -11.73 21.68 21.19
N ASP A 105 -12.04 22.92 21.56
CA ASP A 105 -11.05 23.99 21.78
C ASP A 105 -9.92 23.52 22.71
N GLU A 106 -8.69 23.93 22.39
CA GLU A 106 -7.50 23.61 23.18
C GLU A 106 -7.60 24.24 24.58
N GLU A 107 -7.79 23.44 25.63
CA GLU A 107 -7.58 23.93 27.00
C GLU A 107 -6.10 24.24 27.23
N GLU A 108 -5.85 25.50 27.57
CA GLU A 108 -4.54 26.12 27.72
C GLU A 108 -3.72 25.45 28.85
N ILE A 109 -2.77 24.57 28.49
CA ILE A 109 -1.80 24.01 29.45
C ILE A 109 -0.79 25.09 29.86
N VAL A 110 -1.11 25.74 30.98
CA VAL A 110 -0.31 26.81 31.58
C VAL A 110 1.06 26.28 32.03
N ASN A 111 2.14 26.80 31.45
CA ASN A 111 3.51 26.43 31.81
C ASN A 111 3.94 27.06 33.16
N GLU A 112 3.90 26.30 34.26
CA GLU A 112 4.57 26.69 35.51
C GLU A 112 6.03 26.20 35.55
N THR A 113 6.97 27.13 35.45
CA THR A 113 8.41 26.91 35.66
C THR A 113 8.78 26.90 37.14
N PRO A 114 9.63 25.95 37.61
CA PRO A 114 10.48 26.15 38.76
C PRO A 114 11.94 26.41 38.32
N SER A 115 12.58 27.42 38.92
CA SER A 115 14.00 27.75 38.73
C SER A 115 14.79 27.46 40.00
N LYS A 116 16.11 27.20 39.84
CA LYS A 116 17.17 27.05 40.86
C LYS A 116 17.17 25.74 41.69
N ASN A 117 18.32 25.13 42.04
CA ASN A 117 19.74 25.53 41.93
C ASN A 117 20.65 24.35 41.49
N GLU A 118 21.84 24.70 40.96
CA GLU A 118 23.09 23.91 40.91
C GLU A 118 23.65 23.62 42.34
N PRO A 119 24.79 22.90 42.56
CA PRO A 119 25.83 22.40 41.63
C PRO A 119 26.07 20.86 41.84
N GLU A 120 27.15 20.16 41.45
CA GLU A 120 28.52 20.47 40.98
C GLU A 120 28.96 19.49 39.86
N ASP A 121 29.78 19.95 38.90
CA ASP A 121 30.56 19.09 37.97
C ASP A 121 31.94 18.78 38.57
N ASP A 122 32.28 17.50 38.72
CA ASP A 122 33.65 17.01 38.96
C ASP A 122 33.97 15.92 37.94
N ASP A 123 34.59 16.32 36.84
CA ASP A 123 35.58 15.45 36.20
C ASP A 123 36.71 16.31 35.60
N SER A 124 37.90 15.74 35.56
CA SER A 124 39.14 16.49 35.47
C SER A 124 40.06 16.00 34.33
N ILE A 125 41.20 16.70 34.17
CA ILE A 125 42.40 16.25 33.44
C ILE A 125 42.52 16.69 31.95
N THR A 126 43.25 17.80 31.81
CA THR A 126 44.21 18.21 30.75
C THR A 126 43.79 18.54 29.32
N GLU A 127 43.93 19.84 29.01
CA GLU A 127 44.77 20.42 27.95
C GLU A 127 45.71 19.44 27.19
N GLU A 128 45.71 19.46 25.86
CA GLU A 128 46.83 20.04 25.10
C GLU A 128 46.43 20.32 23.63
N ASP A 129 47.32 21.02 22.91
CA ASP A 129 47.16 21.51 21.54
C ASP A 129 46.85 20.44 20.49
N GLY A 130 46.23 20.90 19.39
CA GLY A 130 46.84 20.61 18.09
C GLY A 130 45.98 19.94 17.02
N GLN A 131 45.81 20.72 15.95
CA GLN A 131 45.99 20.27 14.56
C GLN A 131 44.77 19.73 13.78
N THR A 132 44.79 20.13 12.52
CA THR A 132 43.80 19.97 11.46
C THR A 132 43.94 18.67 10.67
N SER A 133 42.83 18.26 10.04
CA SER A 133 42.75 17.72 8.67
C SER A 133 42.74 16.19 8.45
N LEU A 134 41.95 15.80 7.42
CA LEU A 134 41.95 14.53 6.67
C LEU A 134 41.54 13.25 7.44
N PHE A 135 40.58 12.43 6.97
CA PHE A 135 39.97 12.27 5.64
C PHE A 135 38.44 12.17 5.69
#